data_AF-A0A6G4H491-F1
#
_entry.id   AF-A0A6G4H491-F1
#
_cell.length_a   1.000
_cell.length_b   1.000
_cell.length_c   1.000
_cell.angle_alpha   90.00
_cell.angle_beta   90.00
_cell.angle_gamma   90.00
#
_symmetry.space_group_name_H-M   'P 1'
#
loop_
_entity.id
_entity.type
_entity.pdbx_description
1 polymer ?
#
loop_
_entity_poly.entity_id
_entity_poly.type
_entity_poly.pdbx_seq_one_letter_code
_entity_poly.pdbx_strand_id
1 'polypeptide(L)'
;MLNKEQIENCIKIVDSYNNEELQSFVAIEELAELQQAISKYQREPTIFNIDNIAEEMADVYIVLEELKCLFSIYNDEIEKQIDYKLDRELKRIKCRELSKQ
;
A
#
# COMPACT_ATOMS: atom_id res chain seq x y z
N MET A 1 5.14 8.06 1.48
CA MET A 1 4.58 7.89 2.83
C MET A 1 3.96 9.18 3.26
N LEU A 2 2.82 9.10 3.96
CA LEU A 2 2.10 10.26 4.45
C LEU A 2 2.97 11.08 5.40
N ASN A 3 2.85 12.40 5.32
CA ASN A 3 3.46 13.30 6.27
C ASN A 3 2.66 13.32 7.59
N LYS A 4 3.21 13.95 8.63
CA LYS A 4 2.59 13.97 9.96
C LYS A 4 1.16 14.53 9.95
N GLU A 5 0.90 15.61 9.22
CA GLU A 5 -0.42 16.23 9.13
C GLU A 5 -1.44 15.31 8.44
N GLN A 6 -1.01 14.61 7.38
CA GLN A 6 -1.84 13.63 6.68
C GLN A 6 -2.22 12.46 7.61
N ILE A 7 -1.27 11.94 8.39
CA ILE A 7 -1.52 10.87 9.37
C ILE A 7 -2.53 11.35 10.44
N GLU A 8 -2.36 12.57 10.95
CA GLU A 8 -3.31 13.16 11.91
C GLU A 8 -4.72 13.30 11.31
N ASN A 9 -4.84 13.52 10.01
CA ASN A 9 -6.12 13.55 9.32
C ASN A 9 -6.72 12.15 9.14
N CYS A 10 -5.93 11.13 8.82
CA CYS A 10 -6.38 9.73 8.79
C CYS A 10 -6.97 9.30 10.14
N ILE A 11 -6.31 9.65 11.25
CA ILE A 11 -6.82 9.35 12.61
C ILE A 11 -8.19 9.99 12.83
N LYS A 12 -8.35 11.28 12.50
CA LYS A 12 -9.63 11.99 12.62
C LYS A 12 -10.73 11.36 11.76
N ILE A 13 -10.39 10.91 10.55
CA ILE A 13 -11.31 10.22 9.65
C ILE A 13 -11.81 8.95 10.31
N VAL A 14 -10.90 8.05 10.73
CA VAL A 14 -11.26 6.78 11.38
C VAL A 14 -12.11 7.01 12.63
N ASP A 15 -11.72 7.95 13.50
CA ASP A 15 -12.46 8.29 14.73
C ASP A 15 -13.88 8.82 14.45
N SER A 16 -14.09 9.47 13.31
CA SER A 16 -15.39 10.05 12.94
C SER A 16 -16.41 9.01 12.46
N TYR A 17 -15.95 7.94 11.80
CA TYR A 17 -16.83 6.93 11.22
C TYR A 17 -17.18 5.79 12.20
N ASN A 18 -16.34 5.52 13.22
CA ASN A 18 -16.55 4.51 14.27
C ASN A 18 -17.09 3.15 13.74
N ASN A 19 -16.69 2.76 12.53
CA ASN A 19 -17.20 1.58 11.84
C ASN A 19 -16.06 0.84 11.14
N GLU A 20 -15.52 -0.17 11.82
CA GLU A 20 -14.39 -0.97 11.36
C GLU A 20 -14.71 -1.75 10.07
N GLU A 21 -15.94 -2.20 9.93
CA GLU A 21 -16.39 -2.96 8.76
C GLU A 21 -16.40 -2.07 7.51
N LEU A 22 -16.94 -0.85 7.61
CA LEU A 22 -16.97 0.09 6.50
C LEU A 22 -15.57 0.48 6.03
N GLN A 23 -14.67 0.80 6.97
CA GLN A 23 -13.28 1.16 6.64
C GLN A 23 -12.52 0.00 5.99
N SER A 24 -12.79 -1.23 6.42
CA SER A 24 -12.22 -2.42 5.78
C SER A 24 -12.71 -2.59 4.34
N PHE A 25 -13.98 -2.29 4.06
CA PHE A 25 -14.51 -2.34 2.69
C PHE A 25 -13.93 -1.24 1.79
N VAL A 26 -13.77 -0.01 2.31
CA VAL A 26 -13.09 1.07 1.59
C VAL A 26 -11.68 0.63 1.21
N ALA A 27 -10.91 0.09 2.16
CA ALA A 27 -9.57 -0.41 1.85
C ALA A 27 -9.56 -1.51 0.78
N ILE A 28 -10.55 -2.40 0.76
CA ILE A 28 -10.68 -3.42 -0.29
C ILE A 28 -10.95 -2.79 -1.66
N GLU A 29 -11.79 -1.76 -1.71
CA GLU A 29 -12.12 -1.01 -2.94
C GLU A 29 -10.87 -0.35 -3.53
N GLU A 30 -10.14 0.45 -2.74
CA GLU A 30 -8.94 1.16 -3.22
C GLU A 30 -7.84 0.19 -3.69
N LEU A 31 -7.66 -0.95 -2.98
CA LEU A 31 -6.72 -1.99 -3.41
C LEU A 31 -7.14 -2.63 -4.75
N ALA A 32 -8.44 -2.77 -4.99
CA ALA A 32 -8.97 -3.27 -6.26
C ALA A 32 -8.85 -2.24 -7.39
N GLU A 33 -8.98 -0.95 -7.10
CA GLU A 33 -8.79 0.12 -8.08
C GLU A 33 -7.33 0.23 -8.51
N LEU A 34 -6.37 0.17 -7.57
CA LEU A 34 -4.95 0.10 -7.91
C LEU A 34 -4.62 -1.13 -8.79
N GLN A 35 -5.20 -2.29 -8.47
CA GLN A 35 -5.03 -3.48 -9.30
C GLN A 35 -5.55 -3.25 -10.74
N GLN A 36 -6.71 -2.60 -10.88
CA GLN A 36 -7.30 -2.27 -12.18
C GLN A 36 -6.45 -1.25 -12.95
N ALA A 37 -5.93 -0.22 -12.29
CA ALA A 37 -5.07 0.79 -12.89
C ALA A 37 -3.77 0.17 -13.42
N ILE A 38 -3.11 -0.68 -12.63
CA ILE A 38 -1.93 -1.45 -13.09
C ILE A 38 -2.27 -2.30 -14.31
N SER A 39 -3.40 -3.02 -14.29
CA SER A 39 -3.85 -3.84 -15.41
C SER A 39 -4.15 -3.04 -16.69
N LYS A 40 -4.72 -1.83 -16.56
CA LYS A 40 -4.92 -0.91 -17.68
C LYS A 40 -3.58 -0.47 -18.29
N TYR A 41 -2.61 -0.05 -17.47
CA TYR A 41 -1.29 0.34 -17.94
C TYR A 41 -0.54 -0.80 -18.66
N GLN A 42 -0.60 -2.02 -18.14
CA GLN A 42 0.04 -3.18 -18.79
C GLN A 42 -0.55 -3.48 -20.18
N ARG A 43 -1.84 -3.19 -20.41
CA ARG A 43 -2.48 -3.31 -21.73
C ARG A 43 -2.15 -2.13 -22.64
N GLU A 44 -2.08 -0.94 -22.08
CA GLU A 44 -1.84 0.31 -22.83
C GLU A 44 -0.96 1.28 -22.00
N PRO A 45 0.36 1.33 -22.26
CA PRO A 45 1.28 2.12 -21.45
C PRO A 45 1.30 3.60 -21.88
N THR A 46 0.30 4.36 -21.43
CA THR A 46 0.16 5.80 -21.69
C THR A 46 0.49 6.62 -20.43
N ILE A 47 0.80 7.91 -20.61
CA ILE A 47 1.00 8.84 -19.50
C ILE A 47 -0.25 8.94 -18.61
N PHE A 48 -1.44 8.95 -19.22
CA PHE A 48 -2.71 8.95 -18.49
C PHE A 48 -2.87 7.72 -17.57
N ASN A 49 -2.50 6.53 -18.05
CA ASN A 49 -2.57 5.32 -17.22
C ASN A 49 -1.49 5.29 -16.13
N ILE A 50 -0.35 5.99 -16.30
CA ILE A 50 0.64 6.19 -15.24
C ILE A 50 0.09 7.14 -14.17
N ASP A 51 -0.53 8.24 -14.59
CA ASP A 51 -1.13 9.21 -13.68
C ASP A 51 -2.24 8.55 -12.84
N ASN A 52 -3.08 7.72 -13.47
CA ASN A 52 -4.09 6.93 -12.76
C ASN A 52 -3.45 5.97 -11.76
N ILE A 53 -2.31 5.32 -12.05
CA ILE A 53 -1.62 4.48 -11.04
C ILE A 53 -1.16 5.34 -9.86
N ALA A 54 -0.63 6.53 -10.10
CA ALA A 54 -0.18 7.42 -9.04
C ALA A 54 -1.32 7.88 -8.13
N GLU A 55 -2.51 8.12 -8.70
CA GLU A 55 -3.76 8.40 -7.98
C GLU A 55 -4.14 7.22 -7.07
N GLU A 56 -4.35 6.02 -7.63
CA GLU A 56 -4.74 4.86 -6.81
C GLU A 56 -3.67 4.48 -5.77
N MET A 57 -2.38 4.74 -6.04
CA MET A 57 -1.32 4.56 -5.04
C MET A 57 -1.47 5.53 -3.86
N ALA A 58 -1.93 6.75 -4.11
CA ALA A 58 -2.21 7.71 -3.05
C ALA A 58 -3.39 7.25 -2.19
N ASP A 59 -4.46 6.77 -2.81
CA ASP A 59 -5.63 6.24 -2.10
C ASP A 59 -5.25 5.00 -1.27
N VAL A 60 -4.46 4.08 -1.84
CA VAL A 60 -3.90 2.94 -1.11
C VAL A 60 -3.02 3.39 0.08
N TYR A 61 -2.23 4.45 -0.05
CA TYR A 61 -1.45 4.95 1.09
C TYR A 61 -2.33 5.50 2.21
N ILE A 62 -3.47 6.11 1.89
CA ILE A 62 -4.43 6.62 2.88
C ILE A 62 -5.06 5.44 3.61
N VAL A 63 -5.66 4.48 2.90
CA VAL A 63 -6.36 3.37 3.55
C VAL A 63 -5.41 2.45 4.32
N LEU A 64 -4.13 2.32 3.92
CA LEU A 64 -3.15 1.59 4.71
C LEU A 64 -2.86 2.27 6.06
N GLU A 65 -2.83 3.60 6.09
CA GLU A 65 -2.67 4.33 7.36
C GLU A 65 -3.93 4.21 8.23
N GLU A 66 -5.11 4.29 7.63
CA GLU A 66 -6.38 4.11 8.33
C GLU A 66 -6.51 2.69 8.92
N LEU A 67 -6.12 1.65 8.16
CA LEU A 67 -6.07 0.27 8.65
C LEU A 67 -5.09 0.09 9.82
N LYS A 68 -3.95 0.80 9.81
CA LYS A 68 -3.03 0.78 10.95
C LYS A 68 -3.69 1.33 12.20
N CYS A 69 -4.39 2.46 12.10
CA CYS A 69 -5.15 3.03 13.20
C CYS A 69 -6.23 2.06 13.68
N LEU A 70 -6.98 1.46 12.74
CA LEU A 70 -8.10 0.57 13.03
C LEU A 70 -7.68 -0.69 13.80
N PHE A 71 -6.60 -1.34 13.35
CA PHE A 71 -6.14 -2.59 13.94
C PHE A 71 -5.02 -2.42 14.96
N SER A 72 -4.71 -1.18 15.37
CA SER A 72 -3.61 -0.86 16.27
C SER A 72 -2.26 -1.44 15.81
N ILE A 73 -1.99 -1.38 14.51
CA ILE A 73 -0.72 -1.86 13.91
C ILE A 73 0.28 -0.73 13.90
N TYR A 74 1.45 -0.97 14.50
CA TYR A 74 2.48 0.04 14.63
C TYR A 74 3.54 -0.04 13.52
N ASN A 75 4.25 1.07 13.29
CA ASN A 75 5.25 1.17 12.22
C ASN A 75 6.40 0.16 12.39
N ASP A 76 6.84 -0.08 13.63
CA ASP A 76 7.94 -1.01 13.93
C ASP A 76 7.58 -2.47 13.57
N GLU A 77 6.31 -2.87 13.74
CA GLU A 77 5.82 -4.18 13.31
C GLU A 77 5.88 -4.33 11.78
N ILE A 78 5.45 -3.29 11.05
CA ILE A 78 5.48 -3.27 9.58
C ILE A 78 6.91 -3.23 9.06
N GLU A 79 7.76 -2.36 9.62
CA GLU A 79 9.17 -2.22 9.25
C GLU A 79 9.92 -3.55 9.39
N LYS A 80 9.71 -4.26 10.52
CA LYS A 80 10.26 -5.59 10.73
C LYS A 80 9.82 -6.60 9.65
N GLN A 81 8.56 -6.54 9.22
CA GLN A 81 8.06 -7.39 8.14
C GLN A 81 8.65 -7.02 6.78
N ILE A 82 8.83 -5.72 6.51
CA ILE A 82 9.47 -5.22 5.29
C ILE A 82 10.91 -5.71 5.22
N ASP A 83 11.70 -5.49 6.26
CA ASP A 83 13.11 -5.89 6.32
C ASP A 83 13.29 -7.39 6.07
N TYR A 84 12.49 -8.22 6.74
CA TYR A 84 12.51 -9.66 6.55
C TYR A 84 12.18 -10.07 5.10
N LYS A 85 11.16 -9.47 4.48
CA LYS A 85 10.75 -9.79 3.11
C LYS A 85 11.79 -9.31 2.10
N LEU A 86 12.36 -8.12 2.26
CA LEU A 86 13.40 -7.59 1.38
C LEU A 86 14.68 -8.41 1.45
N ASP A 87 15.17 -8.74 2.65
CA ASP A 87 16.35 -9.62 2.82
C ASP A 87 16.13 -10.98 2.13
N ARG A 88 14.92 -11.54 2.25
CA ARG A 88 14.56 -12.80 1.57
C ARG A 88 14.62 -12.67 0.04
N GLU A 89 14.08 -11.62 -0.55
CA GLU A 89 14.12 -11.44 -2.00
C GLU A 89 15.54 -11.14 -2.50
N LEU A 90 16.34 -10.36 -1.77
CA LEU A 90 17.75 -10.11 -2.09
C LEU A 90 18.58 -11.40 -2.08
N LYS A 91 18.35 -12.27 -1.10
CA LYS A 91 18.96 -13.62 -1.07
C LYS A 91 18.58 -14.45 -2.30
N ARG A 92 17.32 -14.39 -2.75
CA ARG A 92 16.86 -15.09 -3.97
C ARG A 92 17.54 -14.57 -5.23
N ILE A 93 17.72 -13.25 -5.35
CA ILE A 93 18.45 -12.64 -6.46
C ILE A 93 19.89 -13.17 -6.48
N LYS A 94 20.60 -13.10 -5.35
CA LYS A 94 21.98 -13.59 -5.23
C LYS A 94 22.11 -15.07 -5.59
N CYS A 95 21.20 -15.93 -5.13
CA CYS A 95 21.21 -17.35 -5.49
C CYS A 95 21.01 -17.58 -6.98
N ARG A 96 20.11 -16.82 -7.64
CA ARG A 96 19.87 -16.90 -9.09
C ARG A 96 21.08 -16.45 -9.91
N GLU A 97 21.83 -15.47 -9.42
CA GLU A 97 23.05 -14.98 -10.07
C GLU A 97 24.18 -16.01 -9.97
N LEU A 98 24.35 -16.62 -8.79
CA LEU A 98 25.35 -17.68 -8.57
C LEU A 98 25.05 -18.95 -9.38
N SER A 99 23.77 -19.27 -9.62
CA SER A 99 23.39 -20.44 -10.44
C SER A 99 23.56 -20.24 -11.96
N LYS A 100 23.85 -19.02 -12.40
CA LYS A 100 24.08 -18.68 -13.81
C LYS A 100 25.57 -18.64 -14.19
N GLN A 101 26.47 -18.81 -13.22
CA GLN A 101 27.93 -18.94 -13.41
C GLN A 101 28.31 -20.42 -13.44
#